data_AF-A0A376F423-F1
#
_entry.id   AF-A0A376F423-F1
#
_cell.length_a   1.000
_cell.length_b   1.000
_cell.length_c   1.000
_cell.angle_alpha   90.00
_cell.angle_beta   90.00
_cell.angle_gamma   90.00
#
_symmetry.space_group_name_H-M   'P 1'
#
loop_
_entity.id
_entity.type
_entity.pdbx_description
1 polymer ?
#
loop_
_entity_poly.entity_id
_entity_poly.type
_entity_poly.pdbx_seq_one_letter_code
_entity_poly.pdbx_strand_id
1 'polypeptide(L)' 'MRAIVIGAGIGGLSAAVALKKAGIDCTVFEAVKEIRPVGGGHLHLA' A
#
# COMPACT_ATOMS: atom_id res chain seq x y z
N MET A 1 -0.94 -19.38 -9.34
CA MET A 1 0.07 -18.30 -9.49
C MET A 1 0.16 -17.54 -8.19
N ARG A 2 1.37 -17.09 -7.79
CA ARG A 2 1.58 -16.30 -6.57
C ARG A 2 2.40 -15.06 -6.90
N ALA A 3 1.93 -13.89 -6.47
CA ALA A 3 2.52 -12.60 -6.78
C ALA A 3 3.19 -11.97 -5.56
N ILE A 4 4.12 -11.07 -5.81
CA ILE A 4 4.77 -10.25 -4.79
C ILE A 4 4.48 -8.78 -5.11
N VAL A 5 4.05 -8.02 -4.11
CA VAL A 5 3.86 -6.57 -4.20
C VAL A 5 4.88 -5.89 -3.30
N ILE A 6 5.69 -4.99 -3.86
CA ILE A 6 6.68 -4.21 -3.11
C ILE A 6 6.14 -2.79 -2.95
N GLY A 7 6.02 -2.36 -1.69
CA GLY A 7 5.41 -1.10 -1.27
C GLY A 7 3.96 -1.28 -0.82
N ALA A 8 3.65 -0.89 0.42
CA ALA A 8 2.32 -0.86 1.03
C ALA A 8 1.68 0.55 0.98
N GLY A 9 2.08 1.38 0.02
CA GLY A 9 1.40 2.62 -0.31
C GLY A 9 0.07 2.39 -1.03
N ILE A 10 -0.62 3.49 -1.39
CA ILE A 10 -1.94 3.45 -2.04
C ILE A 10 -1.93 2.57 -3.29
N GLY A 11 -0.95 2.74 -4.17
CA GLY A 11 -0.82 1.95 -5.41
C GLY A 11 -0.60 0.46 -5.14
N GLY A 12 0.31 0.13 -4.22
CA GLY A 12 0.63 -1.27 -3.89
C GLY A 12 -0.51 -2.01 -3.23
N LEU A 13 -1.18 -1.42 -2.23
CA LEU A 13 -2.36 -2.01 -1.61
C LEU A 13 -3.53 -2.13 -2.60
N SER A 14 -3.71 -1.15 -3.49
CA SER A 14 -4.72 -1.24 -4.55
C SER A 14 -4.44 -2.42 -5.49
N ALA A 15 -3.18 -2.63 -5.87
CA ALA A 15 -2.77 -3.77 -6.69
C ALA A 15 -3.00 -5.10 -5.96
N ALA A 16 -2.66 -5.20 -4.67
CA ALA A 16 -2.89 -6.40 -3.86
C ALA A 16 -4.40 -6.76 -3.78
N VAL A 17 -5.27 -5.75 -3.63
CA VAL A 17 -6.73 -5.95 -3.66
C VAL A 17 -7.19 -6.45 -5.03
N ALA A 18 -6.69 -5.87 -6.12
CA ALA A 18 -7.03 -6.30 -7.47
C ALA A 18 -6.59 -7.76 -7.74
N LEU A 19 -5.37 -8.13 -7.33
CA LEU A 19 -4.85 -9.50 -7.43
C LEU A 19 -5.72 -10.49 -6.67
N LYS A 20 -6.10 -10.16 -5.42
CA LYS A 20 -7.01 -10.98 -4.62
C LYS A 20 -8.36 -11.18 -5.31
N LYS A 21 -8.94 -10.11 -5.88
CA LYS A 21 -10.21 -10.19 -6.63
C LYS A 21 -10.11 -11.06 -7.89
N ALA A 22 -8.92 -11.11 -8.50
CA ALA A 22 -8.64 -11.98 -9.65
C ALA A 22 -8.31 -13.43 -9.25
N GLY A 23 -8.40 -13.80 -7.96
CA GLY A 23 -8.07 -15.14 -7.47
C GLY A 23 -6.57 -15.44 -7.40
N ILE A 24 -5.72 -14.40 -7.42
CA ILE A 24 -4.27 -14.54 -7.33
C ILE A 24 -3.83 -14.25 -5.90
N ASP A 25 -3.16 -15.22 -5.30
CA ASP A 25 -2.54 -15.06 -3.98
C ASP A 25 -1.33 -14.11 -4.06
N CYS A 26 -1.20 -13.20 -3.11
CA CYS A 26 -0.08 -12.25 -3.09
C CYS A 26 0.42 -11.91 -1.70
N THR A 27 1.72 -11.63 -1.60
CA THR A 27 2.36 -11.14 -0.37
C THR A 27 2.86 -9.72 -0.61
N VAL A 28 2.51 -8.81 0.31
CA VAL A 28 2.94 -7.41 0.27
C VAL A 28 4.12 -7.22 1.21
N PHE A 29 5.18 -6.59 0.71
CA PHE A 29 6.34 -6.18 1.52
C PHE A 29 6.45 -4.67 1.55
N GLU A 30 6.85 -4.13 2.70
CA GLU A 30 7.09 -2.71 2.91
C GLU A 30 8.46 -2.53 3.57
N ALA A 31 9.16 -1.45 3.23
CA ALA A 31 10.46 -1.12 3.78
C ALA A 31 10.37 -0.64 5.23
N VAL A 32 9.26 0.03 5.59
CA VAL A 32 9.01 0.51 6.96
C VAL A 32 8.23 -0.50 7.79
N LYS A 33 8.55 -0.58 9.08
CA LYS A 33 7.81 -1.43 10.04
C LYS A 33 6.42 -0.89 10.36
N GLU A 34 6.23 0.42 10.24
CA GLU A 34 4.99 1.10 10.57
C GLU A 34 4.69 2.17 9.52
N ILE A 35 3.45 2.21 9.04
CA ILE A 35 2.97 3.31 8.20
C ILE A 35 2.68 4.49 9.13
N ARG A 36 3.52 5.51 9.05
CA ARG A 36 3.28 6.79 9.72
C ARG A 36 2.43 7.68 8.82
N PRO A 37 1.52 8.49 9.37
CA PRO A 37 0.83 9.50 8.60
C PRO A 37 1.86 10.39 7.91
N VAL A 38 1.84 10.42 6.58
CA VAL A 38 2.56 11.44 5.84
C VAL A 38 1.78 12.75 6.02
N GLY A 39 2.40 13.73 6.68
CA GLY A 39 1.74 14.97 7.03
C GLY A 39 1.25 15.71 5.78
N GLY A 40 -0.07 15.72 5.58
CA GLY A 40 -0.79 16.66 4.71
C GLY A 40 -1.26 17.91 5.46
N GLY A 41 -0.68 18.19 6.62
CA GLY A 41 -1.06 19.28 7.51
C GLY A 41 -0.32 20.57 7.23
N HIS A 42 -0.38 21.09 6.01
CA HIS A 42 -0.22 22.54 5.80
C HIS A 42 -1.60 23.18 5.75
N LEU A 43 -2.43 22.96 6.77
CA LEU A 43 -3.53 23.87 7.05
C LEU A 43 -2.93 25.08 7.76
N HIS A 44 -2.29 25.97 7.00
CA HIS A 44 -2.10 27.35 7.45
C HIS A 44 -3.49 27.97 7.50
N LEU A 45 -4.10 27.96 8.68
CA LEU A 45 -5.11 28.95 9.03
C LEU A 45 -4.35 30.26 9.27
N ALA A 46 -4.20 31.05 8.20
CA ALA A 46 -3.91 32.47 8.26
C ALA A 46 -5.15 33.22 7.79
#